data_AF-A0A9P7E5C6-F1
#
_entry.id   AF-A0A9P7E5C6-F1
#
_cell.length_a   1.000
_cell.length_b   1.000
_cell.length_c   1.000
_cell.angle_alpha   90.00
_cell.angle_beta   90.00
_cell.angle_gamma   90.00
#
_symmetry.space_group_name_H-M   'P 1'
#
loop_
_entity.id
_entity.type
_entity.pdbx_description
1 polymer ?
#
loop_
_entity_poly.entity_id
_entity_poly.type
_entity_poly.pdbx_seq_one_letter_code
_entity_poly.pdbx_strand_id
1 'polypeptide(L)'
;MATDSEVSDDSSSIATTPPSYHETISADPIRCSKSSLFPFRRMKQKRTAVLSRIRDIVLAPNFTPSSVTSNLNTCAAAIPAAEFSNILTQPNIEGHTALYWAIMNNRPQAFWAFHGFITPPLYPFVCSSDLLKACMVTNDHPMFTRISEDTEDMRLRDCLGCPPDKIRPPTSSMLFCESGCSKNACAPVLKIFGRIWWLRFILRQPSDGLWSAEIGLRQYSHPARLKAVLLIEAHSRKPGRATPPGALKIPFSLIGTDFVALAPWRSTDDTAYVSPPDMTWRISRKLGDWVMHDTTEYVDHEGTLHARLETTLL
;
A
#
# COMPACT_ATOMS: atom_id res chain seq x y z
N MET A 1 36.04 32.66 33.71
CA MET A 1 35.40 32.28 34.98
C MET A 1 35.21 30.79 34.94
N ALA A 2 36.08 30.10 35.65
CA ALA A 2 36.10 28.66 35.82
C ALA A 2 35.26 28.31 37.06
N THR A 3 34.51 27.22 36.98
CA THR A 3 34.13 26.43 38.16
C THR A 3 34.01 24.98 37.70
N ASP A 4 35.11 24.25 37.92
CA ASP A 4 35.14 22.81 38.08
C ASP A 4 34.33 22.41 39.32
N SER A 5 33.70 21.24 39.26
CA SER A 5 33.27 20.50 40.45
C SER A 5 33.29 19.01 40.10
N GLU A 6 34.44 18.40 40.39
CA GLU A 6 34.59 16.96 40.64
C GLU A 6 33.70 16.55 41.81
N VAL A 7 32.96 15.45 41.63
CA VAL A 7 32.53 14.60 42.74
C VAL A 7 32.90 13.16 42.36
N SER A 8 33.92 12.67 43.06
CA SER A 8 34.35 11.29 43.13
C SER A 8 33.48 10.55 44.14
N ASP A 9 32.90 9.41 43.74
CA ASP A 9 32.38 8.42 44.69
C ASP A 9 32.98 7.05 44.34
N ASP A 10 33.92 6.65 45.19
CA ASP A 10 34.42 5.30 45.38
C ASP A 10 33.28 4.41 45.89
N SER A 11 32.99 3.31 45.20
CA SER A 11 32.18 2.22 45.74
C SER A 11 32.71 0.87 45.32
N SER A 12 33.66 0.42 46.14
CA SER A 12 33.73 -0.89 46.80
C SER A 12 33.21 -2.11 46.06
N SER A 13 34.18 -2.98 45.77
CA SER A 13 34.11 -4.34 45.26
C SER A 13 33.29 -5.31 46.13
N ILE A 14 32.39 -6.06 45.51
CA ILE A 14 32.00 -7.40 45.98
C ILE A 14 32.13 -8.35 44.80
N ALA A 15 33.23 -9.10 44.78
CA ALA A 15 33.45 -10.21 43.87
C ALA A 15 32.67 -11.43 44.40
N THR A 16 31.50 -11.69 43.82
CA THR A 16 30.75 -12.92 44.07
C THR A 16 31.26 -14.00 43.13
N THR A 17 32.10 -14.88 43.66
CA THR A 17 32.53 -16.12 42.97
C THR A 17 31.31 -16.98 42.63
N PRO A 18 31.23 -17.53 41.40
CA PRO A 18 30.17 -18.47 41.04
C PRO A 18 30.40 -19.84 41.72
N PRO A 19 29.33 -20.56 42.10
CA PRO A 19 29.45 -21.91 42.61
C PRO A 19 29.95 -22.85 41.51
N SER A 20 31.03 -23.58 41.80
CA SER A 20 31.53 -24.68 40.98
C SER A 20 30.59 -25.88 41.11
N TYR A 21 29.92 -26.23 40.02
CA TYR A 21 29.13 -27.46 39.91
C TYR A 21 30.05 -28.57 39.39
N HIS A 22 30.40 -29.53 40.24
CA HIS A 22 30.91 -30.82 39.78
C HIS A 22 29.72 -31.64 39.29
N GLU A 23 29.54 -31.71 37.97
CA GLU A 23 28.64 -32.67 37.34
C GLU A 23 29.24 -34.08 37.45
N THR A 24 28.70 -34.87 38.37
CA THR A 24 28.86 -36.32 38.39
C THR A 24 28.10 -36.88 37.19
N ILE A 25 28.84 -37.32 36.17
CA ILE A 25 28.29 -38.03 35.00
C ILE A 25 27.76 -39.39 35.50
N SER A 26 26.46 -39.43 35.83
CA SER A 26 25.72 -40.67 36.03
C SER A 26 25.26 -41.18 34.66
N ALA A 27 25.87 -42.28 34.23
CA ALA A 27 25.51 -42.99 33.02
C ALA A 27 24.16 -43.69 33.21
N ASP A 28 23.08 -42.98 32.93
CA ASP A 28 21.75 -43.58 32.83
C ASP A 28 21.59 -44.33 31.49
N PRO A 29 20.95 -45.50 31.49
CA PRO A 29 20.77 -46.31 30.30
C PRO A 29 19.86 -45.59 29.29
N ILE A 30 20.34 -45.51 28.05
CA ILE A 30 19.65 -44.96 26.88
C ILE A 30 18.29 -45.65 26.72
N ARG A 31 17.25 -45.05 27.31
CA ARG A 31 15.86 -45.45 27.12
C ARG A 31 15.45 -44.94 25.75
N CYS A 32 15.49 -45.82 24.77
CA CYS A 32 15.05 -45.59 23.40
C CYS A 32 13.56 -45.24 23.40
N SER A 33 13.25 -43.95 23.59
CA SER A 33 11.90 -43.41 23.62
C SER A 33 11.34 -43.41 22.20
N LYS A 34 10.64 -44.50 21.86
CA LYS A 34 9.78 -44.61 20.67
C LYS A 34 8.68 -43.55 20.73
N SER A 35 9.01 -42.33 20.31
CA SER A 35 8.12 -41.17 20.26
C SER A 35 7.93 -40.71 18.81
N SER A 36 7.42 -41.59 17.96
CA SER A 36 7.05 -41.26 16.58
C SER A 36 5.59 -41.61 16.34
N LEU A 37 4.66 -40.83 16.91
CA LEU A 37 3.26 -41.01 16.53
C LEU A 37 2.45 -39.76 16.26
N PHE A 38 2.97 -38.55 16.41
CA PHE A 38 2.22 -37.35 16.00
C PHE A 38 3.13 -36.27 15.40
N PRO A 39 3.54 -36.39 14.12
CA PRO A 39 4.23 -35.31 13.41
C PRO A 39 3.46 -33.98 13.46
N PHE A 40 2.13 -34.04 13.54
CA PHE A 40 1.25 -32.88 13.61
C PHE A 40 1.45 -32.02 14.88
N ARG A 41 1.68 -32.63 16.06
CA ARG A 41 1.88 -31.88 17.31
C ARG A 41 3.19 -31.08 17.28
N ARG A 42 4.24 -31.65 16.67
CA ARG A 42 5.54 -30.97 16.52
C ARG A 42 5.44 -29.77 15.58
N MET A 43 4.67 -29.87 14.50
CA MET A 43 4.46 -28.76 13.57
C MET A 43 3.75 -27.57 14.22
N LYS A 44 2.69 -27.81 15.00
CA LYS A 44 2.01 -26.74 15.74
C LYS A 44 2.94 -26.03 16.72
N GLN A 45 3.77 -26.77 17.44
CA GLN A 45 4.76 -26.19 18.37
C GLN A 45 5.81 -25.35 17.63
N LYS A 46 6.34 -25.86 16.51
CA LYS A 46 7.28 -25.11 15.65
C LYS A 46 6.65 -23.83 15.11
N ARG A 47 5.41 -23.90 14.61
CA ARG A 47 4.65 -22.73 14.13
C ARG A 47 4.50 -21.68 15.24
N THR A 48 4.11 -22.09 16.44
CA THR A 48 3.99 -21.18 17.59
C THR A 48 5.33 -20.55 17.96
N ALA A 49 6.41 -21.33 17.97
CA ALA A 49 7.76 -20.83 18.26
C ALA A 49 8.22 -19.80 17.21
N VAL A 50 8.01 -20.09 15.92
CA VAL A 50 8.31 -19.17 14.82
C VAL A 50 7.50 -17.88 14.94
N LEU A 51 6.20 -17.98 15.22
CA LEU A 51 5.35 -16.80 15.41
C LEU A 51 5.79 -15.96 16.61
N SER A 52 6.17 -16.58 17.73
CA SER A 52 6.73 -15.88 18.89
C SER A 52 7.99 -15.12 18.51
N ARG A 53 8.89 -15.74 17.75
CA ARG A 53 10.13 -15.10 17.31
C ARG A 53 9.87 -13.93 16.37
N ILE A 54 8.92 -14.05 15.44
CA ILE A 54 8.51 -12.94 14.56
C ILE A 54 7.92 -11.79 15.37
N ARG A 55 7.11 -12.07 16.41
CA ARG A 55 6.61 -11.04 17.33
C ARG A 55 7.74 -10.31 18.03
N ASP A 56 8.74 -11.01 18.54
CA ASP A 56 9.91 -10.38 19.16
C ASP A 56 10.64 -9.47 18.15
N ILE A 57 10.82 -9.93 16.92
CA ILE A 57 11.48 -9.16 15.85
C ILE A 57 10.74 -7.85 15.54
N VAL A 58 9.40 -7.81 15.62
CA VAL A 58 8.63 -6.60 15.27
C VAL A 58 8.21 -5.76 16.48
N LEU A 59 8.14 -6.32 17.69
CA LEU A 59 7.66 -5.62 18.89
C LEU A 59 8.75 -5.34 19.94
N ALA A 60 9.83 -6.13 20.01
CA ALA A 60 10.81 -6.00 21.11
C ALA A 60 11.52 -4.63 21.09
N PRO A 61 11.59 -3.88 22.20
CA PRO A 61 12.15 -2.52 22.23
C PRO A 61 13.64 -2.49 21.85
N ASN A 62 14.38 -3.53 22.21
CA ASN A 62 15.83 -3.65 21.98
C ASN A 62 16.12 -4.39 20.67
N PHE A 63 15.59 -3.86 19.57
CA PHE A 63 15.78 -4.43 18.24
C PHE A 63 17.22 -4.21 17.75
N THR A 64 17.92 -5.31 17.43
CA THR A 64 19.26 -5.25 16.82
C THR A 64 19.16 -5.58 15.32
N PRO A 65 19.28 -4.57 14.43
CA PRO A 65 19.04 -4.75 12.99
C PRO A 65 19.92 -5.83 12.34
N SER A 66 21.17 -6.00 12.80
CA SER A 66 22.13 -6.96 12.25
C SER A 66 21.72 -8.43 12.46
N SER A 67 20.87 -8.72 13.45
CA SER A 67 20.45 -10.08 13.79
C SER A 67 19.21 -10.57 13.03
N VAL A 68 18.48 -9.66 12.40
CA VAL A 68 17.15 -9.90 11.82
C VAL A 68 17.19 -11.00 10.77
N THR A 69 18.08 -10.87 9.78
CA THR A 69 18.20 -11.82 8.67
C THR A 69 18.58 -13.21 9.17
N SER A 70 19.53 -13.31 10.11
CA SER A 70 19.92 -14.59 10.72
C SER A 70 18.74 -15.24 11.45
N ASN A 71 18.03 -14.48 12.29
CA ASN A 71 16.86 -14.95 13.02
C ASN A 71 15.74 -15.43 12.09
N LEU A 72 15.49 -14.71 10.99
CA LEU A 72 14.47 -15.08 10.02
C LEU A 72 14.87 -16.30 9.20
N ASN A 73 16.13 -16.44 8.81
CA ASN A 73 16.64 -17.65 8.18
C ASN A 73 16.47 -18.87 9.09
N THR A 74 16.73 -18.74 10.39
CA THR A 74 16.47 -19.81 11.37
C THR A 74 14.99 -20.16 11.45
N CYS A 75 14.10 -19.16 11.43
CA CYS A 75 12.65 -19.40 11.43
C CYS A 75 12.17 -20.06 10.14
N ALA A 76 12.65 -19.58 8.99
CA ALA A 76 12.32 -20.10 7.68
C ALA A 76 12.82 -21.54 7.48
N ALA A 77 13.94 -21.92 8.11
CA ALA A 77 14.43 -23.29 8.10
C ALA A 77 13.64 -24.23 9.05
N ALA A 78 12.93 -23.69 10.04
CA ALA A 78 12.23 -24.50 11.04
C ALA A 78 10.91 -25.10 10.51
N ILE A 79 10.29 -24.47 9.51
CA ILE A 79 8.99 -24.82 8.93
C ILE A 79 9.02 -24.71 7.39
N PRO A 80 8.07 -25.31 6.66
CA PRO A 80 8.00 -25.20 5.20
C PRO A 80 7.86 -23.75 4.73
N ALA A 81 8.50 -23.40 3.60
CA ALA A 81 8.49 -22.03 3.06
C ALA A 81 7.09 -21.46 2.84
N ALA A 82 6.16 -22.27 2.31
CA ALA A 82 4.77 -21.87 2.13
C ALA A 82 4.07 -21.53 3.47
N GLU A 83 4.39 -22.29 4.52
CA GLU A 83 3.84 -22.03 5.86
C GLU A 83 4.45 -20.77 6.47
N PHE A 84 5.75 -20.54 6.28
CA PHE A 84 6.43 -19.33 6.74
C PHE A 84 5.88 -18.07 6.07
N SER A 85 5.75 -18.08 4.73
CA SER A 85 5.12 -17.01 3.97
C SER A 85 3.68 -16.73 4.43
N ASN A 86 2.91 -17.80 4.72
CA ASN A 86 1.57 -17.68 5.28
C ASN A 86 1.57 -17.01 6.68
N ILE A 87 2.53 -17.33 7.55
CA ILE A 87 2.64 -16.67 8.86
C ILE A 87 2.89 -15.16 8.71
N LEU A 88 3.73 -14.76 7.75
CA LEU A 88 4.07 -13.36 7.52
C LEU A 88 2.91 -12.54 6.93
N THR A 89 2.07 -13.18 6.11
CA THR A 89 0.97 -12.54 5.38
C THR A 89 -0.38 -12.57 6.12
N GLN A 90 -0.55 -13.46 7.10
CA GLN A 90 -1.76 -13.53 7.93
C GLN A 90 -1.73 -12.54 9.11
N PRO A 91 -2.91 -12.06 9.56
CA PRO A 91 -3.06 -11.14 10.70
C PRO A 91 -2.85 -11.82 12.06
N ASN A 92 -1.64 -12.32 12.31
CA ASN A 92 -1.30 -13.15 13.47
C ASN A 92 -0.82 -12.36 14.70
N ILE A 93 -0.66 -11.04 14.60
CA ILE A 93 -0.14 -10.18 15.68
C ILE A 93 -1.16 -9.06 15.90
N GLU A 94 -1.96 -9.18 16.97
CA GLU A 94 -2.97 -8.16 17.34
C GLU A 94 -3.93 -7.80 16.19
N GLY A 95 -4.30 -8.79 15.37
CA GLY A 95 -5.20 -8.60 14.22
C GLY A 95 -4.54 -7.99 12.97
N HIS A 96 -3.22 -7.81 12.99
CA HIS A 96 -2.42 -7.26 11.90
C HIS A 96 -1.27 -8.19 11.50
N THR A 97 -0.73 -7.95 10.30
CA THR A 97 0.37 -8.71 9.71
C THR A 97 1.72 -8.36 10.37
N ALA A 98 2.72 -9.24 10.21
CA ALA A 98 4.08 -8.93 10.68
C ALA A 98 4.69 -7.72 9.96
N LEU A 99 4.37 -7.54 8.67
CA LEU A 99 4.82 -6.39 7.89
C LEU A 99 4.19 -5.06 8.38
N TYR A 100 2.91 -5.06 8.75
CA TYR A 100 2.26 -3.90 9.37
C TYR A 100 3.02 -3.42 10.60
N TRP A 101 3.33 -4.35 11.52
CA TRP A 101 4.06 -4.01 12.75
C TRP A 101 5.51 -3.60 12.49
N ALA A 102 6.15 -4.14 11.45
CA ALA A 102 7.48 -3.68 11.04
C ALA A 102 7.47 -2.20 10.60
N ILE A 103 6.42 -1.75 9.90
CA ILE A 103 6.23 -0.33 9.53
C ILE A 103 5.92 0.49 10.78
N MET A 104 4.92 0.08 11.56
CA MET A 104 4.45 0.81 12.75
C MET A 104 5.55 1.08 13.77
N ASN A 105 6.47 0.14 13.96
CA ASN A 105 7.57 0.24 14.90
C ASN A 105 8.87 0.74 14.24
N ASN A 106 8.79 1.31 13.04
CA ASN A 106 9.92 1.87 12.27
C ASN A 106 11.11 0.90 12.16
N ARG A 107 10.85 -0.34 11.69
CA ARG A 107 11.84 -1.41 11.51
C ARG A 107 12.00 -1.78 10.03
N PRO A 108 12.61 -0.91 9.22
CA PRO A 108 12.74 -1.13 7.79
C PRO A 108 13.50 -2.42 7.46
N GLN A 109 14.51 -2.81 8.25
CA GLN A 109 15.27 -4.04 8.03
C GLN A 109 14.40 -5.29 8.22
N ALA A 110 13.51 -5.29 9.21
CA ALA A 110 12.55 -6.38 9.40
C ALA A 110 11.57 -6.45 8.23
N PHE A 111 11.05 -5.29 7.80
CA PHE A 111 10.16 -5.20 6.65
C PHE A 111 10.78 -5.81 5.39
N TRP A 112 11.97 -5.35 5.00
CA TRP A 112 12.64 -5.84 3.79
C TRP A 112 13.02 -7.32 3.88
N ALA A 113 13.42 -7.79 5.07
CA ALA A 113 13.72 -9.19 5.26
C ALA A 113 12.46 -10.06 5.14
N PHE A 114 11.33 -9.66 5.72
CA PHE A 114 10.05 -10.35 5.53
C PHE A 114 9.62 -10.37 4.06
N HIS A 115 9.74 -9.22 3.38
CA HIS A 115 9.39 -9.08 1.97
C HIS A 115 10.09 -10.13 1.09
N GLY A 116 11.37 -10.39 1.34
CA GLY A 116 12.14 -11.40 0.60
C GLY A 116 11.62 -12.84 0.72
N PHE A 117 10.85 -13.16 1.77
CA PHE A 117 10.25 -14.49 1.96
C PHE A 117 8.83 -14.63 1.42
N ILE A 118 8.18 -13.51 1.05
CA ILE A 118 6.83 -13.54 0.50
C ILE A 118 6.97 -13.67 -1.01
N THR A 119 6.94 -14.91 -1.48
CA THR A 119 7.08 -15.21 -2.91
C THR A 119 5.84 -14.77 -3.69
N PRO A 120 5.98 -14.10 -4.85
CA PRO A 120 4.90 -13.98 -5.82
C PRO A 120 4.38 -15.39 -6.22
N PRO A 121 3.08 -15.59 -6.47
CA PRO A 121 2.03 -14.58 -6.71
C PRO A 121 1.17 -14.26 -5.47
N LEU A 122 1.53 -14.71 -4.27
CA LEU A 122 0.71 -14.54 -3.06
C LEU A 122 0.70 -13.09 -2.51
N TYR A 123 1.47 -12.20 -3.12
CA TYR A 123 1.74 -10.84 -2.68
C TYR A 123 0.55 -9.85 -2.75
N PRO A 124 -0.32 -9.81 -3.80
CA PRO A 124 -0.94 -8.52 -4.14
C PRO A 124 -2.24 -8.17 -3.40
N PHE A 125 -2.89 -9.06 -2.66
CA PHE A 125 -4.24 -8.77 -2.15
C PHE A 125 -4.39 -8.67 -0.63
N VAL A 126 -3.91 -9.65 0.13
CA VAL A 126 -4.18 -9.68 1.59
C VAL A 126 -3.34 -8.64 2.34
N CYS A 127 -2.13 -8.35 1.85
CA CYS A 127 -1.21 -7.48 2.57
C CYS A 127 -1.40 -5.99 2.26
N SER A 128 -1.83 -5.62 1.05
CA SER A 128 -1.83 -4.21 0.60
C SER A 128 -2.68 -3.29 1.48
N SER A 129 -3.89 -3.71 1.87
CA SER A 129 -4.73 -3.00 2.85
C SER A 129 -3.97 -2.66 4.12
N ASP A 130 -3.29 -3.66 4.69
CA ASP A 130 -2.63 -3.56 5.98
C ASP A 130 -1.38 -2.69 5.89
N LEU A 131 -0.56 -2.87 4.84
CA LEU A 131 0.61 -2.04 4.59
C LEU A 131 0.26 -0.57 4.40
N LEU A 132 -0.77 -0.29 3.58
CA LEU A 132 -1.25 1.07 3.35
C LEU A 132 -1.75 1.69 4.66
N LYS A 133 -2.49 0.91 5.47
CA LYS A 133 -2.93 1.34 6.80
C LYS A 133 -1.74 1.72 7.69
N ALA A 134 -0.72 0.88 7.77
CA ALA A 134 0.47 1.16 8.57
C ALA A 134 1.16 2.45 8.13
N CYS A 135 1.42 2.61 6.83
CA CYS A 135 2.11 3.78 6.29
C CYS A 135 1.35 5.09 6.52
N MET A 136 0.02 5.06 6.45
CA MET A 136 -0.78 6.25 6.76
C MET A 136 -0.72 6.61 8.25
N VAL A 137 -0.78 5.61 9.13
CA VAL A 137 -0.70 5.83 10.58
C VAL A 137 0.65 6.39 11.00
N THR A 138 1.74 5.90 10.39
CA THR A 138 3.10 6.40 10.66
C THR A 138 3.45 7.68 9.91
N ASN A 139 2.63 8.08 8.93
CA ASN A 139 2.94 9.16 7.98
C ASN A 139 4.29 8.94 7.24
N ASP A 140 4.72 7.68 7.07
CA ASP A 140 5.96 7.33 6.39
C ASP A 140 5.77 7.38 4.87
N HIS A 141 5.87 8.59 4.32
CA HIS A 141 5.71 8.82 2.90
C HIS A 141 6.74 8.08 2.03
N PRO A 142 8.04 8.04 2.37
CA PRO A 142 9.03 7.27 1.60
C PRO A 142 8.70 5.78 1.51
N MET A 143 8.34 5.15 2.63
CA MET A 143 8.01 3.73 2.65
C MET A 143 6.73 3.43 1.88
N PHE A 144 5.72 4.29 2.02
CA PHE A 144 4.51 4.23 1.21
C PHE A 144 4.82 4.29 -0.29
N THR A 145 5.62 5.27 -0.72
CA THR A 145 5.96 5.46 -2.14
C THR A 145 6.66 4.22 -2.68
N ARG A 146 7.62 3.67 -1.94
CA ARG A 146 8.36 2.49 -2.36
C ARG A 146 7.50 1.23 -2.42
N ILE A 147 6.65 1.00 -1.41
CA ILE A 147 5.67 -0.10 -1.45
C ILE A 147 4.73 0.09 -2.63
N SER A 148 4.28 1.32 -2.89
CA SER A 148 3.40 1.62 -4.02
C SER A 148 4.13 1.34 -5.33
N GLU A 149 5.35 1.80 -5.54
CA GLU A 149 6.14 1.51 -6.74
C GLU A 149 6.33 0.01 -6.98
N ASP A 150 6.66 -0.76 -5.93
CA ASP A 150 6.84 -2.21 -6.03
C ASP A 150 5.51 -2.94 -6.32
N THR A 151 4.38 -2.44 -5.80
CA THR A 151 3.05 -3.05 -6.00
C THR A 151 2.42 -2.61 -7.32
N GLU A 152 2.68 -1.37 -7.73
CA GLU A 152 2.19 -0.73 -8.94
C GLU A 152 3.01 -1.18 -10.15
N ASP A 153 4.32 -1.48 -10.06
CA ASP A 153 5.02 -2.10 -11.22
C ASP A 153 4.39 -3.46 -11.58
N MET A 154 3.81 -4.16 -10.59
CA MET A 154 3.07 -5.40 -10.81
C MET A 154 1.62 -5.19 -11.29
N ARG A 155 0.96 -4.07 -10.93
CA ARG A 155 -0.44 -3.77 -11.32
C ARG A 155 -0.56 -2.87 -12.55
N LEU A 156 0.31 -1.87 -12.72
CA LEU A 156 0.38 -0.96 -13.86
C LEU A 156 0.80 -1.69 -15.14
N ARG A 157 1.72 -2.67 -15.05
CA ARG A 157 2.05 -3.53 -16.21
C ARG A 157 0.82 -4.28 -16.73
N ASP A 158 -0.07 -4.70 -15.83
CA ASP A 158 -1.29 -5.43 -16.19
C ASP A 158 -2.47 -4.51 -16.53
N CYS A 159 -2.54 -3.29 -15.97
CA CYS A 159 -3.70 -2.39 -16.10
C CYS A 159 -3.51 -1.21 -17.07
N LEU A 160 -2.29 -0.69 -17.29
CA LEU A 160 -2.12 0.57 -18.02
C LEU A 160 -1.61 0.44 -19.45
N GLY A 161 -0.91 -0.65 -19.83
CA GLY A 161 -0.35 -0.77 -21.19
C GLY A 161 0.52 0.40 -21.65
N CYS A 162 0.89 1.32 -20.75
CA CYS A 162 1.59 2.57 -21.06
C CYS A 162 3.05 2.45 -20.65
N PRO A 163 4.00 2.86 -21.51
CA PRO A 163 5.42 2.81 -21.19
C PRO A 163 5.81 3.93 -20.20
N PRO A 164 6.82 3.69 -19.34
CA PRO A 164 7.14 4.50 -18.16
C PRO A 164 7.70 5.90 -18.46
N ASP A 165 8.05 6.18 -19.70
CA ASP A 165 8.66 7.43 -20.18
C ASP A 165 7.67 8.60 -20.32
N LYS A 166 6.36 8.36 -20.24
CA LYS A 166 5.32 9.40 -20.36
C LYS A 166 4.82 9.98 -19.03
N ILE A 167 5.23 9.43 -17.88
CA ILE A 167 4.74 9.85 -16.56
C ILE A 167 5.74 10.83 -15.92
N ARG A 168 5.39 12.11 -15.86
CA ARG A 168 6.20 13.15 -15.19
C ARG A 168 5.72 13.35 -13.75
N PRO A 169 6.60 13.30 -12.72
CA PRO A 169 6.22 13.59 -11.34
C PRO A 169 6.01 15.11 -11.16
N PRO A 170 4.92 15.57 -10.51
CA PRO A 170 4.69 17.01 -10.36
C PRO A 170 4.68 17.51 -8.92
N THR A 171 4.94 18.80 -8.79
CA THR A 171 4.81 19.62 -7.58
C THR A 171 3.39 20.14 -7.31
N SER A 172 2.43 19.97 -8.24
CA SER A 172 0.99 20.30 -8.01
C SER A 172 -0.01 19.87 -9.09
N SER A 173 0.43 19.32 -10.23
CA SER A 173 -0.45 19.07 -11.39
C SER A 173 -0.10 17.76 -12.12
N MET A 174 -1.02 16.79 -12.17
CA MET A 174 -0.75 15.47 -12.80
C MET A 174 -1.37 15.38 -14.20
N LEU A 175 -0.57 14.96 -15.19
CA LEU A 175 -0.97 14.73 -16.59
C LEU A 175 -1.44 13.29 -16.77
N PHE A 176 -2.57 13.10 -17.42
CA PHE A 176 -3.10 11.79 -17.80
C PHE A 176 -3.02 11.61 -19.31
N CYS A 177 -2.47 10.48 -19.76
CA CYS A 177 -2.42 10.07 -21.15
C CYS A 177 -2.98 8.66 -21.21
N GLU A 178 -4.19 8.50 -21.73
CA GLU A 178 -4.87 7.21 -21.84
C GLU A 178 -5.16 6.92 -23.32
N SER A 179 -4.29 6.15 -23.96
CA SER A 179 -4.48 5.67 -25.32
C SER A 179 -5.12 4.28 -25.30
N GLY A 180 -6.29 4.10 -25.92
CA GLY A 180 -6.82 2.78 -26.27
C GLY A 180 -7.61 2.00 -25.20
N CYS A 181 -8.28 2.68 -24.26
CA CYS A 181 -9.08 1.98 -23.25
C CYS A 181 -10.39 1.39 -23.84
N SER A 182 -10.41 0.06 -24.04
CA SER A 182 -11.58 -0.70 -24.48
C SER A 182 -12.64 -0.76 -23.36
N LYS A 183 -13.71 0.04 -23.47
CA LYS A 183 -15.03 0.02 -22.75
C LYS A 183 -15.05 -0.11 -21.22
N ASN A 184 -13.96 -0.51 -20.57
CA ASN A 184 -13.80 -0.69 -19.14
C ASN A 184 -12.70 0.26 -18.67
N ALA A 185 -13.18 1.36 -18.09
CA ALA A 185 -12.40 2.48 -17.57
C ALA A 185 -11.20 2.08 -16.71
N CYS A 186 -10.02 2.58 -17.07
CA CYS A 186 -8.88 2.58 -16.17
C CYS A 186 -8.99 3.76 -15.19
N ALA A 187 -8.61 3.54 -13.94
CA ALA A 187 -8.73 4.53 -12.87
C ALA A 187 -7.35 4.84 -12.32
N PRO A 188 -6.66 5.90 -12.77
CA PRO A 188 -5.42 6.33 -12.15
C PRO A 188 -5.60 6.56 -10.65
N VAL A 189 -4.69 5.99 -9.86
CA VAL A 189 -4.59 6.21 -8.42
C VAL A 189 -3.60 7.36 -8.18
N LEU A 190 -4.03 8.33 -7.38
CA LEU A 190 -3.35 9.61 -7.16
C LEU A 190 -3.01 9.79 -5.70
N LYS A 191 -1.76 10.14 -5.38
CA LYS A 191 -1.40 10.55 -4.02
C LYS A 191 -1.40 12.07 -3.92
N ILE A 192 -2.34 12.64 -3.18
CA ILE A 192 -2.51 14.08 -3.01
C ILE A 192 -2.68 14.38 -1.52
N PHE A 193 -1.82 15.25 -0.96
CA PHE A 193 -1.80 15.63 0.46
C PHE A 193 -1.78 14.41 1.42
N GLY A 194 -0.93 13.41 1.13
CA GLY A 194 -0.81 12.20 1.94
C GLY A 194 -2.00 11.23 1.83
N ARG A 195 -2.93 11.47 0.91
CA ARG A 195 -4.15 10.68 0.73
C ARG A 195 -4.19 10.05 -0.66
N ILE A 196 -4.84 8.90 -0.75
CA ILE A 196 -5.00 8.12 -1.97
C ILE A 196 -6.36 8.44 -2.58
N TRP A 197 -6.30 9.19 -3.67
CA TRP A 197 -7.43 9.49 -4.53
C TRP A 197 -7.42 8.58 -5.74
N TRP A 198 -8.54 8.51 -6.43
CA TRP A 198 -8.65 7.90 -7.75
C TRP A 198 -9.46 8.84 -8.63
N LEU A 199 -9.11 8.89 -9.92
CA LEU A 199 -9.87 9.58 -10.95
C LEU A 199 -10.30 8.54 -11.98
N ARG A 200 -11.55 8.58 -12.44
CA ARG A 200 -12.09 7.62 -13.40
C ARG A 200 -13.00 8.32 -14.39
N PHE A 201 -12.91 7.96 -15.65
CA PHE A 201 -13.88 8.37 -16.67
C PHE A 201 -14.81 7.19 -16.98
N ILE A 202 -16.11 7.38 -16.89
CA ILE A 202 -17.12 6.32 -17.07
C ILE A 202 -18.15 6.78 -18.09
N LEU A 203 -18.41 5.95 -19.10
CA LEU A 203 -19.58 6.07 -19.97
C LEU A 203 -20.80 5.48 -19.24
N ARG A 204 -21.75 6.34 -18.83
CA ARG A 204 -22.96 5.90 -18.12
C ARG A 204 -23.99 5.42 -19.14
N GLN A 205 -24.10 4.10 -19.30
CA GLN A 205 -24.99 3.39 -20.22
C GLN A 205 -24.88 3.83 -21.70
N PRO A 206 -24.81 2.87 -22.66
CA PRO A 206 -24.68 3.23 -24.07
C PRO A 206 -25.84 4.08 -24.62
N SER A 207 -27.03 3.99 -24.03
CA SER A 207 -28.22 4.71 -24.47
C SER A 207 -28.20 6.21 -24.17
N ASP A 208 -27.54 6.60 -23.08
CA ASP A 208 -27.52 7.99 -22.63
C ASP A 208 -26.33 8.75 -23.23
N GLY A 209 -25.35 8.03 -23.80
CA GLY A 209 -24.11 8.57 -24.38
C GLY A 209 -23.19 9.27 -23.38
N LEU A 210 -23.64 9.42 -22.14
CA LEU A 210 -23.18 10.44 -21.24
C LEU A 210 -21.94 9.99 -20.47
N TRP A 211 -20.84 10.65 -20.75
CA TRP A 211 -19.60 10.46 -20.02
C TRP A 211 -19.68 11.08 -18.63
N SER A 212 -18.90 10.56 -17.70
CA SER A 212 -18.77 11.14 -16.37
C SER A 212 -17.34 11.02 -15.88
N ALA A 213 -16.82 12.09 -15.30
CA ALA A 213 -15.57 12.07 -14.56
C ALA A 213 -15.90 11.92 -13.08
N GLU A 214 -15.31 10.90 -12.46
CA GLU A 214 -15.50 10.57 -11.06
C GLU A 214 -14.16 10.70 -10.34
N ILE A 215 -14.11 11.51 -9.30
CA ILE A 215 -12.99 11.57 -8.38
C ILE A 215 -13.43 11.00 -7.05
N GLY A 216 -12.60 10.15 -6.46
CA GLY A 216 -12.90 9.60 -5.16
C GLY A 216 -11.69 9.36 -4.29
N LEU A 217 -11.97 9.13 -3.02
CA LEU A 217 -11.00 8.87 -1.98
C LEU A 217 -11.06 7.38 -1.62
N ARG A 218 -9.92 6.70 -1.57
CA ARG A 218 -9.86 5.29 -1.12
C ARG A 218 -10.27 5.19 0.35
N GLN A 219 -10.90 4.08 0.72
CA GLN A 219 -11.44 3.83 2.08
C GLN A 219 -10.45 4.03 3.22
N TYR A 220 -9.17 3.81 2.93
CA TYR A 220 -8.10 3.89 3.90
C TYR A 220 -7.67 5.35 4.15
N SER A 221 -7.88 6.24 3.19
CA SER A 221 -7.51 7.64 3.36
C SER A 221 -8.49 8.37 4.27
N HIS A 222 -7.97 9.18 5.19
CA HIS A 222 -8.81 10.02 6.05
C HIS A 222 -9.75 10.91 5.20
N PRO A 223 -10.96 11.27 5.69
CA PRO A 223 -11.86 12.18 4.98
C PRO A 223 -11.24 13.58 4.81
N ALA A 224 -11.20 14.09 3.58
CA ALA A 224 -10.63 15.39 3.24
C ALA A 224 -11.60 16.23 2.44
N ARG A 225 -11.54 17.56 2.63
CA ARG A 225 -12.19 18.51 1.74
C ARG A 225 -11.21 18.87 0.64
N LEU A 226 -11.54 18.43 -0.57
CA LEU A 226 -10.79 18.70 -1.77
C LEU A 226 -11.56 19.71 -2.63
N LYS A 227 -10.89 20.81 -2.98
CA LYS A 227 -11.27 21.62 -4.13
C LYS A 227 -10.41 21.16 -5.29
N ALA A 228 -11.00 20.54 -6.28
CA ALA A 228 -10.31 20.06 -7.47
C ALA A 228 -10.89 20.72 -8.73
N VAL A 229 -10.05 20.89 -9.75
CA VAL A 229 -10.46 21.35 -11.06
C VAL A 229 -9.82 20.42 -12.07
N LEU A 230 -10.65 19.69 -12.80
CA LEU A 230 -10.20 18.89 -13.94
C LEU A 230 -10.10 19.82 -15.14
N LEU A 231 -8.89 19.99 -15.65
CA LEU A 231 -8.58 20.70 -16.87
C LEU A 231 -8.46 19.69 -17.99
N ILE A 232 -9.27 19.83 -19.04
CA ILE A 232 -9.13 19.04 -20.26
C ILE A 232 -8.48 19.96 -21.30
N GLU A 233 -7.26 19.63 -21.69
CA GLU A 233 -6.45 20.45 -22.58
C GLU A 233 -6.86 20.18 -24.04
N ALA A 234 -7.04 21.25 -24.82
CA ALA A 234 -7.30 21.10 -26.23
C ALA A 234 -6.00 20.76 -26.98
N HIS A 235 -6.08 19.79 -27.89
CA HIS A 235 -4.97 19.38 -28.71
C HIS A 235 -4.59 20.49 -29.70
N SER A 236 -3.38 21.01 -29.54
CA SER A 236 -2.87 22.19 -30.25
C SER A 236 -2.52 21.96 -31.73
N ARG A 237 -2.60 20.72 -32.23
CA ARG A 237 -2.09 20.37 -33.58
C ARG A 237 -3.14 20.33 -34.69
N LYS A 238 -4.34 20.91 -34.55
CA LYS A 238 -5.24 21.03 -35.73
C LYS A 238 -4.73 22.16 -36.63
N PRO A 239 -4.16 21.86 -37.82
CA PRO A 239 -3.63 22.88 -38.70
C PRO A 239 -4.77 23.80 -39.16
N GLY A 240 -4.54 25.13 -39.10
CA GLY A 240 -5.50 26.12 -39.60
C GLY A 240 -6.23 26.97 -38.55
N ARG A 241 -5.99 26.77 -37.24
CA ARG A 241 -6.47 27.71 -36.21
C ARG A 241 -5.35 28.62 -35.71
N ALA A 242 -5.56 29.93 -35.84
CA ALA A 242 -4.62 30.95 -35.35
C ALA A 242 -4.57 31.06 -33.82
N THR A 243 -5.55 30.49 -33.11
CA THR A 243 -5.60 30.49 -31.64
C THR A 243 -5.87 29.08 -31.13
N PRO A 244 -5.01 28.52 -30.26
CA PRO A 244 -5.26 27.22 -29.65
C PRO A 244 -6.54 27.31 -28.80
N PRO A 245 -7.38 26.27 -28.80
CA PRO A 245 -8.59 26.30 -27.99
C PRO A 245 -8.23 26.35 -26.51
N GLY A 246 -9.05 27.05 -25.72
CA GLY A 246 -8.85 27.12 -24.28
C GLY A 246 -9.02 25.75 -23.63
N ALA A 247 -8.32 25.49 -22.53
CA ALA A 247 -8.57 24.30 -21.72
C ALA A 247 -9.97 24.36 -21.10
N LEU A 248 -10.72 23.26 -21.20
CA LEU A 248 -12.01 23.10 -20.54
C LEU A 248 -11.78 22.91 -19.05
N LYS A 249 -12.41 23.73 -18.20
CA LYS A 249 -12.27 23.65 -16.75
C LYS A 249 -13.52 23.08 -16.12
N ILE A 250 -13.39 21.96 -15.42
CA ILE A 250 -14.49 21.24 -14.78
C ILE A 250 -14.26 21.24 -13.27
N PRO A 251 -14.95 22.10 -12.51
CA PRO A 251 -14.76 22.20 -11.08
C PRO A 251 -15.41 21.03 -10.32
N PHE A 252 -14.61 20.39 -9.47
CA PHE A 252 -14.99 19.47 -8.43
C PHE A 252 -14.88 20.21 -7.09
N SER A 253 -16.00 20.62 -6.53
CA SER A 253 -16.03 21.30 -5.24
C SER A 253 -16.73 20.41 -4.22
N LEU A 254 -16.03 20.07 -3.13
CA LEU A 254 -16.61 19.46 -1.93
C LEU A 254 -17.21 20.50 -0.97
N ILE A 255 -17.66 21.64 -1.49
CA ILE A 255 -18.25 22.71 -0.69
C ILE A 255 -19.78 22.60 -0.82
N GLY A 256 -20.44 21.93 0.13
CA GLY A 256 -21.91 21.83 0.18
C GLY A 256 -22.42 20.46 0.67
N THR A 257 -23.74 20.25 0.63
CA THR A 257 -24.42 18.97 0.97
C THR A 257 -24.28 17.89 -0.11
N ASP A 258 -23.55 18.16 -1.19
CA ASP A 258 -23.23 17.21 -2.27
C ASP A 258 -22.33 16.05 -1.79
N PHE A 259 -22.05 15.97 -0.47
CA PHE A 259 -21.56 14.77 0.19
C PHE A 259 -22.59 13.66 0.05
N VAL A 260 -22.48 12.89 -1.02
CA VAL A 260 -22.94 11.51 -0.96
C VAL A 260 -21.81 10.74 -0.31
N ALA A 261 -21.88 10.61 1.03
CA ALA A 261 -21.23 9.49 1.70
C ALA A 261 -21.85 8.24 1.07
N LEU A 262 -21.20 7.70 0.05
CA LEU A 262 -21.68 6.48 -0.56
C LEU A 262 -21.50 5.41 0.50
N ALA A 263 -22.63 4.99 1.07
CA ALA A 263 -22.75 3.64 1.57
C ALA A 263 -22.10 2.70 0.53
N PRO A 264 -21.42 1.64 0.98
CA PRO A 264 -20.68 0.75 0.11
C PRO A 264 -21.52 0.42 -1.13
N TRP A 265 -20.95 0.63 -2.31
CA TRP A 265 -21.63 0.42 -3.57
C TRP A 265 -22.14 -1.03 -3.61
N ARG A 266 -23.42 -1.24 -3.28
CA ARG A 266 -24.10 -2.49 -3.57
C ARG A 266 -24.49 -2.39 -5.03
N SER A 267 -23.72 -3.05 -5.90
CA SER A 267 -24.19 -3.34 -7.24
C SER A 267 -25.53 -4.04 -7.11
N THR A 268 -26.61 -3.45 -7.61
CA THR A 268 -27.91 -4.11 -7.71
C THR A 268 -27.95 -5.12 -8.85
N ASP A 269 -26.92 -5.16 -9.69
CA ASP A 269 -26.70 -6.23 -10.67
C ASP A 269 -25.96 -7.40 -10.00
N ASP A 270 -26.69 -8.49 -9.78
CA ASP A 270 -26.23 -9.78 -9.24
C ASP A 270 -25.22 -10.52 -10.17
N THR A 271 -24.93 -9.96 -11.36
CA THR A 271 -24.09 -10.61 -12.37
C THR A 271 -22.74 -9.93 -12.62
N ALA A 272 -22.51 -8.74 -12.06
CA ALA A 272 -21.24 -8.02 -12.21
C ALA A 272 -20.28 -8.38 -11.09
N TYR A 273 -19.04 -8.72 -11.46
CA TYR A 273 -17.91 -9.01 -10.57
C TYR A 273 -17.93 -8.08 -9.34
N VAL A 274 -18.29 -8.64 -8.17
CA VAL A 274 -18.39 -7.90 -6.92
C VAL A 274 -16.98 -7.53 -6.49
N SER A 275 -16.50 -6.37 -6.93
CA SER A 275 -15.43 -5.70 -6.20
C SER A 275 -15.92 -5.49 -4.77
N PRO A 276 -15.09 -5.77 -3.76
CA PRO A 276 -15.51 -5.66 -2.37
C PRO A 276 -16.10 -4.27 -2.10
N PRO A 277 -17.05 -4.16 -1.16
CA PRO A 277 -17.75 -2.93 -0.81
C PRO A 277 -16.80 -1.93 -0.14
N ASP A 278 -15.87 -1.37 -0.91
CA ASP A 278 -14.96 -0.33 -0.46
C ASP A 278 -15.78 0.96 -0.36
N MET A 279 -16.03 1.41 0.87
CA MET A 279 -16.60 2.73 1.13
C MET A 279 -15.64 3.77 0.57
N THR A 280 -15.96 4.31 -0.61
CA THR A 280 -15.17 5.34 -1.27
C THR A 280 -16.01 6.60 -1.34
N TRP A 281 -15.46 7.69 -0.82
CA TRP A 281 -16.03 9.01 -1.03
C TRP A 281 -15.89 9.33 -2.51
N ARG A 282 -16.94 9.78 -3.17
CA ARG A 282 -16.92 10.04 -4.61
C ARG A 282 -17.69 11.29 -4.96
N ILE A 283 -17.16 12.04 -5.91
CA ILE A 283 -17.85 13.11 -6.62
C ILE A 283 -17.88 12.74 -8.09
N SER A 284 -19.04 12.88 -8.71
CA SER A 284 -19.21 12.65 -10.15
C SER A 284 -19.60 13.95 -10.83
N ARG A 285 -19.00 14.23 -11.98
CA ARG A 285 -19.39 15.30 -12.89
C ARG A 285 -19.72 14.70 -14.24
N LYS A 286 -20.89 15.05 -14.75
CA LYS A 286 -21.31 14.70 -16.10
C LYS A 286 -20.41 15.44 -17.10
N LEU A 287 -19.85 14.69 -18.03
CA LEU A 287 -19.18 15.20 -19.22
C LEU A 287 -20.16 15.02 -20.38
N GLY A 288 -20.30 16.03 -21.23
CA GLY A 288 -21.08 15.84 -22.45
C GLY A 288 -20.34 14.94 -23.43
N ASP A 289 -21.09 14.20 -24.24
CA ASP A 289 -20.58 13.26 -25.25
C ASP A 289 -19.61 13.94 -26.21
N TRP A 290 -19.85 15.22 -26.46
CA TRP A 290 -18.99 16.09 -27.28
C TRP A 290 -17.53 16.13 -26.83
N VAL A 291 -17.21 15.83 -25.57
CA VAL A 291 -15.83 15.74 -25.08
C VAL A 291 -15.09 14.57 -25.71
N MET A 292 -15.80 13.49 -26.08
CA MET A 292 -15.24 12.24 -26.57
C MET A 292 -15.56 11.97 -28.05
N HIS A 293 -16.18 12.92 -28.76
CA HIS A 293 -16.42 12.80 -30.20
C HIS A 293 -15.09 12.86 -30.98
N ASP A 294 -14.92 12.04 -32.01
CA ASP A 294 -13.72 12.03 -32.87
C ASP A 294 -13.40 13.40 -33.51
N THR A 295 -14.41 14.26 -33.64
CA THR A 295 -14.26 15.63 -34.19
C THR A 295 -13.88 16.67 -33.14
N THR A 296 -13.89 16.30 -31.86
CA THR A 296 -13.60 17.20 -30.75
C THR A 296 -12.15 17.68 -30.78
N GLU A 297 -11.88 18.79 -30.12
CA GLU A 297 -10.52 19.34 -29.99
C GLU A 297 -9.78 18.80 -28.77
N TYR A 298 -10.46 18.06 -27.89
CA TYR A 298 -9.91 17.55 -26.62
C TYR A 298 -9.35 16.13 -26.71
N VAL A 299 -9.73 15.38 -27.76
CA VAL A 299 -9.22 14.04 -28.05
C VAL A 299 -8.25 14.16 -29.22
N ASP A 300 -7.05 13.60 -29.07
CA ASP A 300 -6.06 13.60 -30.14
C ASP A 300 -6.35 12.51 -31.19
N HIS A 301 -5.52 12.47 -32.23
CA HIS A 301 -5.62 11.47 -33.31
C HIS A 301 -5.44 10.01 -32.86
N GLU A 302 -4.93 9.75 -31.65
CA GLU A 302 -4.78 8.42 -31.09
C GLU A 302 -6.01 8.02 -30.23
N GLY A 303 -7.01 8.90 -30.13
CA GLY A 303 -8.15 8.69 -29.24
C GLY A 303 -7.85 9.02 -27.78
N THR A 304 -6.78 9.79 -27.52
CA THR A 304 -6.34 10.10 -26.16
C THR A 304 -6.89 11.44 -25.68
N LEU A 305 -7.50 11.43 -24.49
CA LEU A 305 -7.95 12.62 -23.78
C LEU A 305 -6.81 13.16 -22.90
N HIS A 306 -6.33 14.37 -23.17
CA HIS A 306 -5.30 15.02 -22.34
C HIS A 306 -5.97 15.79 -21.21
N ALA A 307 -5.86 15.26 -20.00
CA ALA A 307 -6.45 15.89 -18.82
C ALA A 307 -5.42 16.12 -17.72
N ARG A 308 -5.66 17.15 -16.91
CA ARG A 308 -4.87 17.52 -15.74
C ARG A 308 -5.77 17.82 -14.57
N LEU A 309 -5.45 17.27 -13.41
CA LEU A 309 -6.20 17.55 -12.18
C LEU A 309 -5.41 18.56 -11.33
N GLU A 310 -5.98 19.75 -11.13
CA GLU A 310 -5.49 20.73 -10.15
C GLU A 310 -6.24 20.55 -8.84
N THR A 311 -5.53 20.57 -7.72
CA THR A 311 -6.17 20.34 -6.42
C THR A 311 -5.68 21.32 -5.36
N THR A 312 -6.55 21.62 -4.41
CA THR A 312 -6.25 22.40 -3.21
C THR A 312 -6.98 21.76 -2.04
N LEU A 313 -6.26 21.48 -0.95
CA LEU A 313 -6.87 21.03 0.30
C LEU A 313 -7.49 22.23 1.00
N LEU A 314 -8.74 22.08 1.45
CA LEU A 314 -9.47 23.11 2.22
C LEU A 314 -9.44 22.81 3.71
#